data_AF-G0A3G0-F1
#
_entry.id   AF-G0A3G0-F1
#
_cell.length_a   1.000
_cell.length_b   1.000
_cell.length_c   1.000
_cell.angle_alpha   90.00
_cell.angle_beta   90.00
_cell.angle_gamma   90.00
#
_symmetry.space_group_name_H-M   'P 1'
#
loop_
_entity.id
_entity.type
_entity.pdbx_description
1 polymer ?
#
loop_
_entity_poly.entity_id
_entity_poly.type
_entity_poly.pdbx_seq_one_letter_code
_entity_poly.pdbx_strand_id
1 'polypeptide(L)'
;MNCSDFKKYWIEGDINDLDADLQEKVLDHFHSCEACSDAALAATLENRGVKVCDYPCVHMAQYAEFYCEQHPDAKDCHDAVIHYDEVFDEYSIPHGDGASQMTIKNCPWCGTKLPASKRDLWFSKLESLGFDDPWDQEIPKEFKSKLWRQHS
;
A
#
# COMPACT_ATOMS: atom_id res chain seq x y z
N MET A 1 29.81 5.72 1.88
CA MET A 1 30.23 4.32 2.19
C MET A 1 29.81 3.38 1.05
N ASN A 2 30.11 2.07 1.12
CA ASN A 2 29.59 1.10 0.14
C ASN A 2 28.23 0.50 0.59
N CYS A 3 27.51 -0.18 -0.31
CA CYS A 3 26.19 -0.74 -0.01
C CYS A 3 26.21 -1.81 1.11
N SER A 4 27.29 -2.58 1.24
CA SER A 4 27.40 -3.62 2.28
C SER A 4 27.51 -2.99 3.66
N ASP A 5 28.35 -1.96 3.79
CA ASP A 5 28.48 -1.22 5.05
C ASP A 5 27.14 -0.55 5.41
N PHE A 6 26.46 0.06 4.44
CA PHE A 6 25.15 0.67 4.66
C PHE A 6 24.14 -0.33 5.23
N LYS A 7 24.00 -1.51 4.61
CA LYS A 7 23.06 -2.56 5.07
C LYS A 7 23.35 -3.00 6.50
N LYS A 8 24.64 -3.18 6.83
CA LYS A 8 25.08 -3.53 8.18
C LYS A 8 24.63 -2.51 9.22
N TYR A 9 24.71 -1.22 8.90
CA TYR A 9 24.42 -0.15 9.85
C TYR A 9 22.94 0.22 9.94
N TRP A 10 22.21 0.19 8.82
CA TRP A 10 20.80 0.60 8.77
C TRP A 10 19.81 -0.55 8.94
N ILE A 11 20.06 -1.69 8.28
CA ILE A 11 19.10 -2.80 8.21
C ILE A 11 19.38 -3.82 9.31
N GLU A 12 20.65 -4.17 9.50
CA GLU A 12 21.06 -5.16 10.51
C GLU A 12 21.36 -4.53 11.88
N GLY A 13 21.54 -3.21 11.92
CA GLY A 13 21.89 -2.44 13.11
C GLY A 13 20.93 -1.29 13.38
N ASP A 14 21.29 -0.44 14.33
CA ASP A 14 20.58 0.80 14.64
C ASP A 14 21.50 2.00 14.37
N ILE A 15 21.07 2.91 13.50
CA ILE A 15 21.83 4.13 13.19
C ILE A 15 22.05 5.01 14.43
N ASN A 16 21.16 4.93 15.41
CA ASN A 16 21.25 5.72 16.65
C ASN A 16 22.41 5.27 17.54
N ASP A 17 22.94 4.05 17.34
CA ASP A 17 24.08 3.53 18.09
C ASP A 17 25.44 4.00 17.53
N LEU A 18 25.44 4.72 16.40
CA LEU A 18 26.66 5.14 15.70
C LEU A 18 27.15 6.53 16.15
N ASP A 19 28.44 6.79 16.00
CA ASP A 19 28.98 8.14 16.15
C ASP A 19 28.53 9.08 15.01
N ALA A 20 28.60 10.39 15.25
CA ALA A 20 28.10 11.41 14.33
C ALA A 20 28.72 11.33 12.92
N ASP A 21 30.02 11.07 12.81
CA ASP A 21 30.72 11.00 11.53
C ASP A 21 30.24 9.79 10.71
N LEU A 22 29.92 8.69 11.39
CA LEU A 22 29.40 7.49 10.75
C LEU A 22 27.91 7.64 10.41
N GLN A 23 27.11 8.27 11.27
CA GLN A 23 25.71 8.60 10.98
C GLN A 23 25.59 9.45 9.71
N GLU A 24 26.41 10.50 9.59
CA GLU A 24 26.44 11.36 8.40
C GLU A 24 26.72 10.54 7.13
N LYS A 25 27.73 9.67 7.15
CA LYS A 25 28.07 8.81 6.00
C LYS A 25 26.97 7.82 5.63
N VAL A 26 26.21 7.33 6.61
CA VAL A 26 25.08 6.43 6.39
C VAL A 26 23.92 7.20 5.76
N LEU A 27 23.59 8.38 6.27
CA LEU A 27 22.53 9.25 5.74
C LEU A 27 22.86 9.74 4.33
N ASP A 28 24.10 10.12 4.06
CA ASP A 28 24.54 10.49 2.72
C ASP A 28 24.38 9.32 1.73
N HIS A 29 24.67 8.10 2.17
CA HIS A 29 24.46 6.92 1.34
C HIS A 29 22.97 6.63 1.11
N PHE A 30 22.14 6.78 2.14
CA PHE A 30 20.68 6.64 2.03
C PHE A 30 20.11 7.58 0.96
N HIS A 31 20.52 8.85 0.94
CA HIS A 31 20.03 9.81 -0.05
C HIS A 31 20.61 9.63 -1.45
N SER A 32 21.79 9.00 -1.60
CA SER A 32 22.49 8.89 -2.89
C SER A 32 22.33 7.53 -3.58
N CYS A 33 21.83 6.51 -2.88
CA CYS A 33 21.73 5.14 -3.39
C CYS A 33 20.30 4.62 -3.32
N GLU A 34 19.56 4.74 -4.43
CA GLU A 34 18.16 4.31 -4.55
C GLU A 34 17.94 2.84 -4.15
N ALA A 35 18.83 1.94 -4.57
CA ALA A 35 18.72 0.53 -4.22
C ALA A 35 18.84 0.29 -2.70
N CYS A 36 19.62 1.12 -2.00
CA CYS A 36 19.79 1.02 -0.55
C CYS A 36 18.64 1.71 0.19
N SER A 37 18.12 2.84 -0.29
CA SER A 37 16.91 3.46 0.28
C SER A 37 15.69 2.54 0.13
N ASP A 38 15.52 1.91 -1.03
CA ASP A 38 14.44 0.95 -1.27
C ASP A 38 14.56 -0.28 -0.37
N ALA A 39 15.78 -0.81 -0.19
CA ALA A 39 16.03 -1.93 0.70
C ALA A 39 15.77 -1.57 2.17
N ALA A 40 16.16 -0.36 2.58
CA ALA A 40 15.88 0.16 3.92
C ALA A 40 14.38 0.29 4.17
N LEU A 41 13.64 0.87 3.22
CA LEU A 41 12.18 0.98 3.30
C LEU A 41 11.51 -0.41 3.33
N ALA A 42 11.97 -1.35 2.50
CA ALA A 42 11.45 -2.71 2.49
C ALA A 42 11.63 -3.38 3.85
N ALA A 43 12.82 -3.29 4.44
CA ALA A 43 13.09 -3.81 5.78
C ALA A 43 12.19 -3.17 6.85
N THR A 44 11.97 -1.86 6.79
CA THR A 44 11.05 -1.15 7.70
C THR A 44 9.61 -1.68 7.58
N LEU A 45 9.13 -1.91 6.37
CA LEU A 45 7.79 -2.46 6.11
C LEU A 45 7.67 -3.92 6.57
N GLU A 46 8.68 -4.74 6.28
CA GLU A 46 8.72 -6.15 6.70
C GLU A 46 8.74 -6.29 8.23
N ASN A 47 9.47 -5.42 8.94
CA ASN A 47 9.45 -5.35 10.40
C ASN A 47 8.06 -4.99 10.97
N ARG A 48 7.21 -4.30 10.19
CA ARG A 48 5.80 -4.03 10.52
C ARG A 48 4.86 -5.19 10.14
N GLY A 49 5.38 -6.28 9.56
CA GLY A 49 4.60 -7.43 9.10
C GLY A 49 4.05 -7.29 7.68
N VAL A 50 4.45 -6.27 6.92
CA VAL A 50 4.04 -6.10 5.52
C VAL A 50 4.84 -7.04 4.63
N LYS A 51 4.15 -7.79 3.77
CA LYS A 51 4.77 -8.65 2.77
C LYS A 51 5.02 -7.87 1.48
N VAL A 52 6.15 -7.17 1.42
CA VAL A 52 6.49 -6.22 0.33
C VAL A 52 6.43 -6.88 -1.07
N CYS A 53 6.76 -8.17 -1.17
CA CYS A 53 6.70 -8.89 -2.45
C CYS A 53 5.29 -9.07 -3.04
N ASP A 54 4.23 -8.79 -2.27
CA ASP A 54 2.86 -8.81 -2.77
C ASP A 54 2.50 -7.53 -3.55
N TYR A 55 3.41 -6.55 -3.58
CA TYR A 55 3.27 -5.28 -4.27
C TYR A 55 4.25 -5.16 -5.45
N PRO A 56 3.91 -4.36 -6.48
CA PRO A 56 4.78 -4.15 -7.63
C PRO A 56 6.14 -3.50 -7.32
N CYS A 57 6.24 -2.75 -6.23
CA CYS A 57 7.46 -2.16 -5.71
C CYS A 57 7.26 -1.77 -4.24
N VAL A 58 8.37 -1.46 -3.57
CA VAL A 58 8.38 -1.06 -2.16
C VAL A 58 7.57 0.23 -1.92
N HIS A 59 7.60 1.17 -2.85
CA HIS A 59 6.82 2.41 -2.77
C HIS A 59 5.31 2.14 -2.77
N MET A 60 4.84 1.24 -3.64
CA MET A 60 3.42 0.85 -3.63
C MET A 60 3.03 0.21 -2.30
N ALA A 61 3.88 -0.65 -1.74
CA ALA A 61 3.65 -1.26 -0.42
C ALA A 61 3.57 -0.20 0.68
N GLN A 62 4.50 0.76 0.70
CA GLN A 62 4.53 1.84 1.69
C GLN A 62 3.22 2.62 1.75
N TYR A 63 2.68 3.00 0.60
CA TYR A 63 1.47 3.83 0.54
C TYR A 63 0.19 3.02 0.66
N ALA A 64 0.15 1.77 0.16
CA ALA A 64 -1.02 0.91 0.31
C ALA A 64 -1.19 0.39 1.75
N GLU A 65 -0.08 0.16 2.46
CA GLU A 65 -0.05 -0.27 3.87
C GLU A 65 0.19 0.92 4.81
N PHE A 66 -0.31 2.09 4.42
CA PHE A 66 -0.26 3.28 5.25
C PHE A 66 -0.95 3.02 6.59
N TYR A 67 -0.30 3.44 7.66
CA TYR A 67 -0.80 3.30 9.03
C TYR A 67 -0.63 4.63 9.75
N CYS A 68 -1.69 5.05 10.45
CA CYS A 68 -1.68 6.25 11.29
C CYS A 68 -2.08 5.86 12.71
N GLU A 69 -1.30 6.26 13.71
CA GLU A 69 -1.65 6.01 15.12
C GLU A 69 -2.91 6.76 15.55
N GLN A 70 -3.24 7.87 14.89
CA GLN A 70 -4.37 8.73 15.23
C GLN A 70 -5.67 8.30 14.56
N HIS A 71 -5.59 7.68 13.37
CA HIS A 71 -6.73 7.30 12.55
C HIS A 71 -6.72 5.78 12.33
N PRO A 72 -7.61 5.02 13.01
CA PRO A 72 -7.67 3.57 12.86
C PRO A 72 -8.00 3.10 11.44
N ASP A 73 -8.82 3.87 10.71
CA ASP A 73 -9.04 3.70 9.28
C ASP A 73 -8.18 4.70 8.51
N ALA A 74 -7.34 4.20 7.60
CA ALA A 74 -6.52 5.04 6.74
C ALA A 74 -7.35 6.02 5.91
N LYS A 75 -8.61 5.68 5.59
CA LYS A 75 -9.52 6.55 4.83
C LYS A 75 -9.86 7.85 5.55
N ASP A 76 -9.75 7.86 6.88
CA ASP A 76 -10.00 9.04 7.69
C ASP A 76 -8.75 9.94 7.83
N CYS A 77 -7.59 9.48 7.33
CA CYS A 77 -6.34 10.21 7.43
C CYS A 77 -6.03 10.99 6.14
N HIS A 78 -5.79 12.30 6.27
CA HIS A 78 -5.42 13.15 5.13
C HIS A 78 -4.07 12.75 4.48
N ASP A 79 -3.20 12.08 5.24
CA ASP A 79 -1.89 11.64 4.75
C ASP A 79 -1.96 10.32 3.97
N ALA A 80 -3.11 9.65 3.93
CA ALA A 80 -3.29 8.43 3.16
C ALA A 80 -3.40 8.75 1.66
N VAL A 81 -2.40 8.31 0.88
CA VAL A 81 -2.30 8.62 -0.55
C VAL A 81 -2.89 7.51 -1.43
N ILE A 82 -2.79 6.25 -1.00
CA ILE A 82 -3.29 5.09 -1.75
C ILE A 82 -4.30 4.35 -0.88
N HIS A 83 -5.51 4.18 -1.42
CA HIS A 83 -6.53 3.32 -0.84
C HIS A 83 -6.63 2.04 -1.65
N TYR A 84 -6.70 0.90 -0.97
CA TYR A 84 -7.04 -0.38 -1.55
C TYR A 84 -8.46 -0.77 -1.14
N ASP A 85 -9.30 -1.03 -2.12
CA ASP A 85 -10.65 -1.54 -1.90
C ASP A 85 -10.65 -3.07 -2.09
N GLU A 86 -10.80 -3.81 -0.98
CA GLU A 86 -10.79 -5.26 -1.04
C GLU A 86 -12.09 -5.87 -1.60
N VAL A 87 -13.17 -5.11 -1.72
CA VAL A 87 -14.39 -5.59 -2.37
C VAL A 87 -14.16 -5.61 -3.87
N PHE A 88 -13.60 -4.53 -4.41
CA PHE A 88 -13.41 -4.35 -5.84
C PHE A 88 -12.04 -4.76 -6.36
N ASP A 89 -11.08 -5.10 -5.50
CA ASP A 89 -9.70 -5.43 -5.90
C ASP A 89 -9.03 -4.30 -6.68
N GLU A 90 -9.22 -3.07 -6.23
CA GLU A 90 -8.75 -1.88 -6.94
C GLU A 90 -8.03 -0.92 -6.01
N TYR A 91 -7.12 -0.15 -6.61
CA TYR A 91 -6.38 0.90 -5.93
C TYR A 91 -6.87 2.25 -6.42
N SER A 92 -6.91 3.23 -5.53
CA SER A 92 -7.32 4.59 -5.84
C SER A 92 -6.55 5.63 -5.05
N ILE A 93 -6.50 6.85 -5.59
CA ILE A 93 -5.98 8.04 -4.91
C ILE A 93 -7.19 8.87 -4.45
N PRO A 94 -7.34 9.18 -3.15
CA PRO A 94 -8.41 10.04 -2.68
C PRO A 94 -8.18 11.49 -3.13
N HIS A 95 -9.25 12.24 -3.42
CA HIS A 95 -9.15 13.66 -3.77
C HIS A 95 -8.98 14.59 -2.56
N GLY A 96 -9.14 14.05 -1.33
CA GLY A 96 -9.08 14.81 -0.08
C GLY A 96 -10.40 15.47 0.33
N ASP A 97 -11.48 15.27 -0.43
CA ASP A 97 -12.85 15.72 -0.10
C ASP A 97 -13.65 14.69 0.73
N GLY A 98 -13.03 13.55 1.06
CA GLY A 98 -13.62 12.47 1.84
C GLY A 98 -14.58 11.54 1.07
N ALA A 99 -14.89 11.84 -0.19
CA ALA A 99 -15.89 11.08 -0.96
C ALA A 99 -15.36 10.63 -2.33
N SER A 100 -14.62 11.50 -3.01
CA SER A 100 -14.16 11.28 -4.37
C SER A 100 -12.80 10.59 -4.36
N GLN A 101 -12.66 9.59 -5.21
CA GLN A 101 -11.38 8.90 -5.42
C GLN A 101 -11.14 8.62 -6.91
N MET A 102 -9.88 8.62 -7.30
CA MET A 102 -9.44 8.33 -8.67
C MET A 102 -8.81 6.94 -8.71
N THR A 103 -9.48 5.97 -9.35
CA THR A 103 -8.92 4.63 -9.54
C THR A 103 -7.67 4.68 -10.41
N ILE A 104 -6.62 3.97 -10.00
CA ILE A 104 -5.36 3.85 -10.74
C ILE A 104 -5.21 2.44 -11.33
N LYS A 105 -4.65 2.37 -12.55
CA LYS A 105 -4.44 1.10 -13.28
C LYS A 105 -2.98 0.66 -13.31
N ASN A 106 -2.08 1.54 -12.92
CA ASN A 106 -0.64 1.34 -12.91
C ASN A 106 -0.08 1.92 -11.61
N CYS A 107 0.99 1.31 -11.10
CA CYS A 107 1.75 1.83 -9.99
C CYS A 107 2.33 3.21 -10.36
N PRO A 108 2.08 4.28 -9.59
CA PRO A 108 2.62 5.61 -9.87
C PRO A 108 4.15 5.69 -9.87
N TRP A 109 4.81 4.77 -9.18
CA TRP A 109 6.27 4.78 -9.00
C TRP A 109 7.00 3.93 -10.03
N CYS A 110 6.62 2.66 -10.21
CA CYS A 110 7.33 1.75 -11.13
C CYS A 110 6.60 1.50 -12.46
N GLY A 111 5.38 2.00 -12.64
CA GLY A 111 4.60 1.85 -13.86
C GLY A 111 3.96 0.46 -14.07
N THR A 112 4.27 -0.53 -13.22
CA THR A 112 3.69 -1.87 -13.30
C THR A 112 2.17 -1.83 -13.26
N LYS A 113 1.52 -2.59 -14.14
CA LYS A 113 0.07 -2.69 -14.22
C LYS A 113 -0.49 -3.36 -12.96
N LEU A 114 -1.52 -2.76 -12.38
CA LEU A 114 -2.22 -3.27 -11.19
C LEU A 114 -3.29 -4.30 -11.58
N PRO A 115 -3.80 -5.09 -10.62
CA PRO A 115 -4.96 -5.95 -10.84
C PRO A 115 -6.12 -5.17 -11.47
N ALA A 116 -6.85 -5.83 -12.36
CA ALA A 116 -8.04 -5.24 -12.94
C ALA A 116 -9.14 -5.15 -11.87
N SER A 117 -9.77 -3.98 -11.78
CA SER A 117 -10.93 -3.79 -10.91
C SER A 117 -12.01 -4.83 -11.23
N LYS A 118 -12.58 -5.39 -10.16
CA LYS A 118 -13.71 -6.30 -10.16
C LYS A 118 -15.04 -5.58 -9.88
N ARG A 119 -15.04 -4.25 -9.85
CA ARG A 119 -16.24 -3.43 -9.58
C ARG A 119 -17.39 -3.77 -10.53
N ASP A 120 -17.15 -3.80 -11.84
CA ASP A 120 -18.19 -4.13 -12.81
C ASP A 120 -18.72 -5.56 -12.60
N LEU A 121 -17.82 -6.52 -12.35
CA LEU A 121 -18.18 -7.91 -12.05
C LEU A 121 -19.00 -8.03 -10.77
N TRP A 122 -18.68 -7.24 -9.75
CA TRP A 122 -19.42 -7.22 -8.49
C TRP A 122 -20.87 -6.79 -8.70
N PHE A 123 -21.09 -5.69 -9.44
CA PHE A 123 -22.43 -5.21 -9.78
C PHE A 123 -23.20 -6.23 -10.62
N SER A 124 -22.59 -6.79 -11.68
CA SER A 124 -23.27 -7.80 -12.51
C SER A 124 -23.65 -9.06 -11.73
N LYS A 125 -22.84 -9.48 -10.76
CA LYS A 125 -23.18 -10.61 -9.89
C LYS A 125 -24.36 -10.30 -8.98
N LEU A 126 -24.38 -9.13 -8.36
CA LEU A 126 -25.49 -8.72 -7.49
C LEU A 126 -26.80 -8.54 -8.25
N GLU A 127 -26.76 -7.93 -9.42
CA GLU A 127 -27.92 -7.83 -10.33
C GLU A 127 -28.44 -9.21 -10.70
N SER A 128 -27.56 -10.18 -11.02
CA SER A 128 -27.97 -11.55 -11.32
C SER A 128 -28.63 -12.29 -10.15
N LEU A 129 -28.40 -11.83 -8.92
CA LEU A 129 -29.01 -12.33 -7.69
C LEU A 129 -30.29 -11.55 -7.31
N GLY A 130 -30.68 -10.54 -8.10
CA GLY A 130 -31.86 -9.70 -7.89
C GLY A 130 -31.62 -8.46 -7.03
N PHE A 131 -30.36 -8.03 -6.88
CA PHE A 131 -29.99 -6.80 -6.18
C PHE A 131 -29.62 -5.70 -7.19
N ASP A 132 -30.63 -4.93 -7.60
CA ASP A 132 -30.49 -3.85 -8.59
C ASP A 132 -30.00 -2.53 -7.95
N ASP A 133 -30.12 -2.39 -6.62
CA ASP A 133 -29.62 -1.24 -5.86
C ASP A 133 -28.88 -1.72 -4.59
N PRO A 134 -27.63 -2.15 -4.72
CA PRO A 134 -26.89 -2.76 -3.62
C PRO A 134 -26.46 -1.76 -2.52
N TRP A 135 -26.71 -0.46 -2.71
CA TRP A 135 -26.46 0.56 -1.69
C TRP A 135 -27.63 0.70 -0.73
N ASP A 136 -28.86 0.56 -1.24
CA ASP A 136 -30.10 0.66 -0.47
C ASP A 136 -30.66 -0.71 -0.06
N GLN A 137 -30.14 -1.81 -0.62
CA GLN A 137 -30.57 -3.18 -0.32
C GLN A 137 -29.61 -3.92 0.63
N GLU A 138 -30.15 -4.82 1.45
CA GLU A 138 -29.34 -5.76 2.24
C GLU A 138 -28.79 -6.87 1.36
N ILE A 139 -27.57 -6.67 0.87
CA ILE A 139 -26.83 -7.64 0.06
C ILE A 139 -26.20 -8.74 0.94
N PRO A 140 -25.88 -9.92 0.36
CA PRO A 140 -25.20 -10.99 1.09
C PRO A 140 -23.87 -10.53 1.68
N LYS A 141 -23.55 -11.01 2.89
CA LYS A 141 -22.40 -10.53 3.67
C LYS A 141 -21.07 -10.74 2.97
N GLU A 142 -20.94 -11.78 2.15
CA GLU A 142 -19.73 -12.06 1.39
C GLU A 142 -19.38 -10.95 0.39
N PHE A 143 -20.38 -10.22 -0.15
CA PHE A 143 -20.18 -9.11 -1.08
C PHE A 143 -19.70 -7.82 -0.40
N LYS A 144 -19.67 -7.78 0.95
CA LYS A 144 -19.15 -6.65 1.74
C LYS A 144 -17.64 -6.77 2.04
N SER A 145 -16.95 -7.78 1.51
CA SER A 145 -15.52 -8.03 1.72
C SER A 145 -14.90 -8.74 0.52
N LYS A 146 -13.61 -9.08 0.57
CA LYS A 146 -12.98 -9.91 -0.48
C LYS A 146 -13.55 -11.33 -0.64
N LEU A 147 -14.42 -11.80 0.27
CA LEU A 147 -14.89 -13.18 0.30
C LEU A 147 -15.70 -13.57 -0.95
N TRP A 148 -16.50 -12.67 -1.53
CA TRP A 148 -17.25 -12.96 -2.76
C TRP A 148 -16.34 -13.34 -3.94
N ARG A 149 -15.07 -12.90 -3.90
CA ARG A 149 -14.07 -13.17 -4.95
C ARG A 149 -13.56 -14.61 -4.94
N GLN A 150 -13.79 -15.39 -3.87
CA GLN A 150 -13.26 -16.75 -3.72
C GLN A 150 -13.92 -17.79 -4.67
N HIS A 151 -15.04 -17.43 -5.31
CA HIS A 151 -15.75 -18.25 -6.30
C HIS A 151 -15.87 -17.54 -7.67
N SER A 152 -14.97 -16.61 -7.98
CA SER A 152 -15.00 -15.77 -9.18
C SER A 152 -13.90 -16.11 -10.18
#